data_AF-A0A662GSS6-F1
#
_entry.id   AF-A0A662GSS6-F1
#
_cell.length_a   1.000
_cell.length_b   1.000
_cell.length_c   1.000
_cell.angle_alpha   90.00
_cell.angle_beta   90.00
_cell.angle_gamma   90.00
#
_symmetry.space_group_name_H-M   'P 1'
#
loop_
_entity.id
_entity.type
_entity.pdbx_description
1 polymer ?
#
loop_
_entity_poly.entity_id
_entity_poly.type
_entity_poly.pdbx_seq_one_letter_code
_entity_poly.pdbx_strand_id
1 'polypeptide(L)' 'MAENLRNPYIGMLVLILSAIAIYDIYVIVSYILGLANVSSADYMLHMKLLIFVTFLMVLLFVFRNLVFKLKKSK' A
#
# COMPACT_ATOMS: atom_id res chain seq x y z
N MET A 1 26.75 -6.62 12.39
CA MET A 1 26.22 -5.42 13.06
C MET A 1 24.70 -5.41 12.85
N ALA A 2 23.94 -5.80 13.89
CA ALA A 2 22.48 -5.79 14.04
C ALA A 2 21.57 -6.09 12.82
N GLU A 3 21.56 -7.35 12.38
CA GLU A 3 20.49 -7.92 11.53
C GLU A 3 19.12 -7.96 12.28
N ASN A 4 19.15 -7.86 13.61
CA ASN A 4 18.00 -7.90 14.54
C ASN A 4 17.14 -6.62 14.61
N LEU A 5 17.34 -5.64 13.73
CA LEU A 5 16.55 -4.40 13.69
C LEU A 5 15.64 -4.27 12.46
N ARG A 6 15.69 -5.24 11.55
CA ARG A 6 14.79 -5.27 10.39
C ARG A 6 13.47 -5.87 10.84
N ASN A 7 12.62 -5.04 11.46
CA ASN A 7 11.30 -5.44 11.96
C ASN A 7 10.52 -6.16 10.81
N PRO A 8 10.38 -7.49 10.85
CA PRO A 8 9.84 -8.27 9.73
C PRO A 8 8.37 -7.96 9.49
N TYR A 9 7.67 -7.49 10.53
CA TYR A 9 6.27 -7.08 10.45
C TYR A 9 6.07 -5.88 9.53
N ILE A 10 7.03 -4.95 9.43
CA ILE A 10 6.93 -3.82 8.49
C ILE A 10 7.01 -4.31 7.04
N GLY A 11 7.90 -5.26 6.75
CA GLY A 11 8.00 -5.86 5.41
C GLY A 11 6.74 -6.63 5.03
N MET A 12 6.20 -7.43 5.96
CA MET A 12 4.95 -8.16 5.76
C MET A 12 3.75 -7.22 5.55
N LEU A 13 3.68 -6.13 6.32
CA LEU A 13 2.62 -5.13 6.20
C LEU A 13 2.66 -4.43 4.83
N VAL A 14 3.84 -4.08 4.33
CA VAL A 14 4.00 -3.53 2.98
C VAL A 14 3.57 -4.54 1.91
N LEU A 15 3.90 -5.82 2.06
CA LEU A 15 3.46 -6.87 1.12
C LEU A 15 1.93 -7.01 1.08
N ILE A 16 1.27 -6.99 2.24
CA ILE A 16 -0.20 -7.05 2.32
C ILE A 16 -0.82 -5.83 1.65
N LEU A 17 -0.33 -4.62 1.95
CA LEU A 17 -0.82 -3.40 1.32
C LEU A 17 -0.63 -3.44 -0.21
N SER A 18 0.49 -4.00 -0.69
CA SER A 18 0.74 -4.15 -2.13
C SER A 18 -0.22 -5.12 -2.80
N ALA A 19 -0.53 -6.25 -2.15
CA ALA A 19 -1.53 -7.19 -2.66
C ALA A 19 -2.92 -6.55 -2.77
N ILE A 20 -3.32 -5.75 -1.76
CA ILE A 20 -4.58 -5.00 -1.78
C ILE A 20 -4.59 -3.99 -2.93
N ALA A 21 -3.51 -3.22 -3.11
CA ALA A 21 -3.42 -2.24 -4.20
C ALA A 21 -3.52 -2.89 -5.59
N ILE A 22 -2.90 -4.05 -5.78
CA ILE A 22 -3.00 -4.82 -7.04
C ILE A 22 -4.45 -5.25 -7.29
N TYR A 23 -5.15 -5.71 -6.25
CA TYR A 23 -6.55 -6.10 -6.37
C TYR A 23 -7.45 -4.90 -6.72
N ASP A 24 -7.26 -3.76 -6.07
CA ASP A 24 -8.00 -2.53 -6.40
C ASP A 24 -7.78 -2.11 -7.86
N ILE A 25 -6.52 -2.17 -8.34
CA ILE A 25 -6.19 -1.88 -9.75
C ILE A 25 -6.89 -2.87 -10.68
N TYR A 26 -6.90 -4.17 -10.34
CA TYR A 26 -7.59 -5.18 -11.14
C TYR A 26 -9.07 -4.84 -11.30
N VAL A 27 -9.78 -4.51 -10.22
CA VAL A 27 -11.21 -4.17 -10.29
C VAL A 27 -11.45 -2.89 -11.12
N ILE A 28 -10.60 -1.87 -10.94
CA ILE A 28 -10.65 -0.63 -11.72
C ILE A 28 -10.47 -0.91 -13.21
N VAL A 29 -9.45 -1.70 -13.58
CA VAL A 29 -9.15 -2.04 -14.97
C VAL A 29 -10.26 -2.91 -15.56
N SER A 30 -10.78 -3.89 -14.81
CA SER A 30 -11.89 -4.74 -15.25
C SER A 30 -13.16 -3.94 -15.52
N TYR A 31 -13.42 -2.89 -14.73
CA TYR A 31 -14.51 -1.95 -14.99
C TYR A 31 -14.28 -1.12 -16.27
N ILE A 32 -13.08 -0.55 -16.45
CA ILE A 32 -12.74 0.28 -17.62
C ILE A 32 -12.82 -0.54 -18.92
N LEU A 33 -12.33 -1.78 -18.90
CA LEU A 33 -12.33 -2.67 -20.07
C LEU A 33 -13.68 -3.37 -20.30
N GLY A 34 -14.65 -3.21 -19.39
CA GLY A 34 -15.96 -3.88 -19.47
C GLY A 34 -15.88 -5.40 -19.39
N LEU A 35 -14.79 -5.95 -18.82
CA LEU A 35 -14.53 -7.39 -18.78
C LEU A 35 -15.30 -8.10 -17.66
N ALA A 36 -15.79 -7.37 -16.67
CA ALA A 36 -16.53 -7.90 -15.54
C ALA A 36 -17.75 -7.04 -15.23
N ASN A 37 -18.77 -7.65 -14.62
CA ASN A 37 -20.01 -6.98 -14.21
C ASN A 37 -19.81 -6.17 -12.93
N VAL A 38 -18.80 -5.28 -12.93
CA VAL A 38 -18.41 -4.43 -11.81
C VAL A 38 -19.34 -3.23 -11.80
N SER A 39 -19.98 -2.96 -10.67
CA SER A 39 -20.84 -1.78 -10.54
C SER A 39 -20.00 -0.50 -10.53
N SER A 40 -20.58 0.61 -10.98
CA SER A 40 -19.96 1.94 -10.86
C SER A 40 -19.68 2.31 -9.39
N ALA A 41 -20.49 1.79 -8.46
CA ALA A 41 -20.26 1.94 -7.02
C ALA A 41 -18.98 1.23 -6.55
N ASP A 42 -18.75 0.00 -7.03
CA ASP A 42 -17.56 -0.79 -6.69
C ASP A 42 -16.30 -0.13 -7.26
N TYR A 43 -16.35 0.31 -8.52
CA TYR A 43 -15.27 1.08 -9.13
C TYR A 43 -14.87 2.30 -8.29
N MET A 44 -15.86 3.09 -7.87
CA MET A 44 -15.62 4.32 -7.12
C MET A 44 -15.10 4.03 -5.69
N LEU A 45 -15.51 2.90 -5.10
CA LEU A 45 -14.99 2.41 -3.83
C LEU A 45 -13.52 1.98 -3.96
N HIS A 46 -13.19 1.16 -4.95
CA HIS A 46 -11.83 0.68 -5.17
C HIS A 46 -10.85 1.81 -5.54
N MET A 47 -11.31 2.83 -6.28
CA MET A 47 -10.54 4.05 -6.51
C MET A 47 -10.18 4.77 -5.19
N LYS A 48 -11.15 4.94 -4.28
CA LYS A 48 -10.90 5.57 -2.97
C LYS A 48 -9.97 4.71 -2.10
N LEU A 49 -10.17 3.40 -2.11
CA LEU A 49 -9.34 2.44 -1.39
C LEU A 49 -7.89 2.47 -1.88
N LEU A 50 -7.67 2.51 -3.20
CA LEU A 50 -6.33 2.60 -3.77
C LEU A 50 -5.60 3.88 -3.32
N ILE A 51 -6.28 5.02 -3.33
CA ILE A 51 -5.74 6.30 -2.84
C ILE A 51 -5.39 6.21 -1.35
N PHE A 52 -6.26 5.58 -0.55
CA PHE A 52 -6.02 5.40 0.88
C PHE A 52 -4.82 4.49 1.16
N VAL A 53 -4.73 3.34 0.48
CA VAL A 53 -3.65 2.36 0.63
C VAL A 53 -2.30 2.97 0.22
N THR A 54 -2.26 3.69 -0.90
CA THR A 54 -1.05 4.38 -1.37
C THR A 54 -0.61 5.48 -0.39
N PHE A 55 -1.55 6.27 0.14
CA PHE A 55 -1.25 7.23 1.20
C PHE A 55 -0.62 6.56 2.43
N LEU A 56 -1.18 5.43 2.87
CA LEU A 56 -0.71 4.68 4.03
C LEU A 56 0.70 4.11 3.81
N MET A 57 0.99 3.59 2.61
CA MET A 57 2.35 3.16 2.23
C MET A 57 3.36 4.31 2.27
N VAL A 58 3.00 5.48 1.73
CA VAL A 58 3.88 6.67 1.77
C VAL A 58 4.12 7.11 3.20
N LEU A 59 3.09 7.11 4.04
CA LEU A 59 3.20 7.44 5.46
C LEU A 59 4.19 6.50 6.18
N LEU A 60 4.06 5.19 5.96
CA LEU A 60 4.98 4.19 6.49
C LEU A 60 6.42 4.42 6.01
N PHE A 61 6.59 4.79 4.75
CA PHE A 61 7.90 5.11 4.19
C PHE A 61 8.52 6.35 4.82
N VAL A 62 7.73 7.42 4.99
CA VAL A 62 8.15 8.66 5.66
C VAL A 62 8.55 8.39 7.10
N PHE A 63 7.73 7.67 7.87
CA PHE A 63 8.05 7.29 9.25
C PHE A 63 9.31 6.44 9.33
N ARG A 64 9.44 5.43 8.46
CA ARG A 64 10.66 4.61 8.39
C ARG A 64 11.88 5.50 8.14
N ASN A 65 11.81 6.39 7.15
CA ASN A 65 12.92 7.29 6.82
C ASN A 65 13.27 8.25 7.97
N LEU A 66 12.27 8.82 8.64
CA LEU A 66 12.46 9.67 9.83
C LEU A 66 13.15 8.92 10.98
N VAL A 67 12.71 7.70 11.28
CA VAL A 67 13.32 6.85 12.32
C VAL A 67 14.76 6.50 11.97
N PHE A 68 15.06 6.16 10.72
CA PHE A 68 16.43 5.91 10.27
C PHE A 68 17.30 7.17 10.40
N LYS A 69 16.79 8.35 10.04
CA LYS A 69 17.51 9.62 10.14
C LYS A 69 17.81 9.99 11.59
N LEU A 70 16.84 9.81 12.50
CA LEU A 70 17.02 10.03 13.94
C LEU A 70 18.05 9.08 14.54
N LYS A 71 18.05 7.81 14.12
CA LYS A 71 18.99 6.81 14.62
C LYS A 71 20.43 7.02 14.13
N LYS A 72 20.61 7.64 12.96
CA LYS A 72 21.93 7.96 12.38
C LYS A 72 22.55 9.25 12.96
N SER A 73 21.74 10.07 13.63
CA SER A 73 22.16 11.32 14.28
C SER A 73 22.62 11.13 15.73
N LYS A 74 22.63 9.89 16.23
CA LYS A 74 23.09 9.49 17.57
C LYS A 74 24.33 8.62 17.41
#